data_AF-A0A1Y2RDJ0-F1
#
_entry.id   AF-A0A1Y2RDJ0-F1
#
_cell.length_a   1.000
_cell.length_b   1.000
_cell.length_c   1.000
_cell.angle_alpha   90.00
_cell.angle_beta   90.00
_cell.angle_gamma   90.00
#
_symmetry.space_group_name_H-M   'P 1'
#
loop_
_entity.id
_entity.type
_entity.pdbx_description
1 polymer ?
#
loop_
_entity_poly.entity_id
_entity_poly.type
_entity_poly.pdbx_seq_one_letter_code
_entity_poly.pdbx_strand_id
1 'polypeptide(L)'
;MTRPLLLLIYCYLQGFALSAQLLKVEDLLVISSVSPKNLNSHMSKKGFSPMPYYVNDTIKATAFIRKSKEKKATLLSNVPVVEVFNDEQTDYYTLYLTSAKEYLEGCTRLKNSGFYSNDKLDTNGSIVFQKNNIVIHAGRDTTTEKKGFSFLLQKKKMPAPDQVKFAEDLLQFTSHEYLVAFFGSRNVKKDVYYFSETELKQCSVLFPNTEQQAIFIWKDEDKLSQISYIVISGISPAVNSSSYQGSVSQNKWTLRNGIYSSMSVKELWDLNGGDFSFHGRQSEYSFMVPPSNKGNIDFQKTGLTLGCLNCNGSALLDQEKINASEVITHSLAMYVVYIMIRP
;
A
#
# COMPACT_ATOMS: atom_id res chain seq x y z
N MET A 1 -44.62 -23.78 -42.23
CA MET A 1 -43.28 -23.16 -42.35
C MET A 1 -42.23 -24.23 -42.12
N THR A 2 -41.37 -24.43 -43.11
CA THR A 2 -40.52 -25.61 -43.26
C THR A 2 -39.26 -25.49 -42.39
N ARG A 3 -38.87 -26.58 -41.72
CA ARG A 3 -37.60 -26.74 -40.96
C ARG A 3 -36.33 -26.15 -41.62
N PRO A 4 -36.17 -26.11 -42.96
CA PRO A 4 -35.01 -25.49 -43.60
C PRO A 4 -34.92 -23.98 -43.35
N LEU A 5 -36.06 -23.29 -43.23
CA LEU A 5 -36.08 -21.83 -43.04
C LEU A 5 -35.58 -21.45 -41.62
N LEU A 6 -35.91 -22.27 -40.61
CA LEU A 6 -35.43 -22.09 -39.23
C LEU A 6 -33.92 -22.34 -39.11
N LEU A 7 -33.38 -23.33 -39.81
CA LEU A 7 -31.94 -23.58 -39.89
C LEU A 7 -31.19 -22.44 -40.60
N LEU A 8 -31.77 -21.88 -41.65
CA LEU A 8 -31.19 -20.76 -42.39
C LEU A 8 -31.19 -19.48 -41.55
N ILE A 9 -32.26 -19.21 -40.79
CA ILE A 9 -32.34 -18.11 -39.82
C ILE A 9 -31.35 -18.32 -38.66
N TYR A 10 -31.19 -19.54 -38.15
CA TYR A 10 -30.23 -19.86 -37.10
C TYR A 10 -28.77 -19.68 -37.57
N CYS A 11 -28.43 -20.13 -38.78
CA CYS A 11 -27.11 -19.90 -39.39
C CYS A 11 -26.85 -18.42 -39.70
N TYR A 12 -27.87 -17.67 -40.13
CA TYR A 12 -27.75 -16.23 -40.36
C TYR A 12 -27.53 -15.48 -39.04
N LEU A 13 -28.25 -15.85 -37.97
CA LEU A 13 -28.07 -15.27 -36.63
C LEU A 13 -26.69 -15.60 -36.02
N GLN A 14 -26.12 -16.78 -36.30
CA GLN A 14 -24.74 -17.10 -35.91
C GLN A 14 -23.68 -16.29 -36.68
N GLY A 15 -23.99 -15.82 -37.90
CA GLY A 15 -23.10 -14.99 -38.71
C GLY A 15 -22.90 -13.55 -38.20
N PHE A 16 -23.81 -13.03 -37.37
CA PHE A 16 -23.79 -11.64 -36.91
C PHE A 16 -23.09 -11.40 -35.55
N ALA A 17 -22.68 -12.44 -34.82
CA ALA A 17 -22.39 -12.30 -33.39
C ALA A 17 -20.89 -12.27 -32.98
N LEU A 18 -20.00 -11.73 -33.81
CA LEU A 18 -18.60 -11.48 -33.40
C LEU A 18 -18.17 -10.06 -33.77
N SER A 19 -18.92 -9.08 -33.28
CA SER A 19 -18.40 -7.72 -33.09
C SER A 19 -17.77 -7.66 -31.71
N ALA A 20 -16.54 -7.16 -31.60
CA ALA A 20 -15.90 -7.08 -30.29
C ALA A 20 -16.76 -6.22 -29.34
N GLN A 21 -16.92 -6.69 -28.11
CA GLN A 21 -17.70 -6.00 -27.10
C GLN A 21 -16.94 -4.75 -26.63
N LEU A 22 -17.65 -3.66 -26.35
CA LEU A 22 -17.07 -2.48 -25.73
C LEU A 22 -16.70 -2.85 -24.28
N LEU A 23 -15.42 -2.70 -23.92
CA LEU A 23 -14.94 -2.98 -22.57
C LEU A 23 -15.22 -1.80 -21.66
N LYS A 24 -15.74 -2.09 -20.48
CA LYS A 24 -15.99 -1.12 -19.41
C LYS A 24 -14.97 -1.32 -18.28
N VAL A 25 -14.96 -0.40 -17.31
CA VAL A 25 -14.05 -0.48 -16.16
C VAL A 25 -14.26 -1.74 -15.31
N GLU A 26 -15.47 -2.28 -15.26
CA GLU A 26 -15.74 -3.53 -14.54
C GLU A 26 -15.07 -4.73 -15.22
N ASP A 27 -14.91 -4.66 -16.54
CA ASP A 27 -14.18 -5.69 -17.28
C ASP A 27 -12.71 -5.73 -16.87
N LEU A 28 -12.09 -4.60 -16.46
CA LEU A 28 -10.72 -4.63 -15.92
C LEU A 28 -10.64 -5.48 -14.65
N LEU A 29 -11.64 -5.39 -13.76
CA LEU A 29 -11.68 -6.20 -12.55
C LEU A 29 -11.76 -7.69 -12.90
N VAL A 30 -12.62 -8.04 -13.87
CA VAL A 30 -12.75 -9.42 -14.36
C VAL A 30 -11.44 -9.87 -15.00
N ILE A 31 -10.86 -9.07 -15.90
CA ILE A 31 -9.61 -9.37 -16.60
C ILE A 31 -8.47 -9.61 -15.59
N SER A 32 -8.35 -8.77 -14.56
CA SER A 32 -7.32 -8.92 -13.51
C SER A 32 -7.48 -10.16 -12.62
N SER A 33 -8.63 -10.84 -12.71
CA SER A 33 -8.88 -12.11 -12.02
C SER A 33 -8.60 -13.33 -12.90
N VAL A 34 -8.46 -13.15 -14.21
CA VAL A 34 -8.17 -14.23 -15.15
C VAL A 34 -6.69 -14.60 -15.03
N SER A 35 -6.41 -15.89 -14.86
CA SER A 35 -5.03 -16.39 -14.85
C SER A 35 -4.29 -16.01 -16.15
N PRO A 36 -2.99 -15.67 -16.10
CA PRO A 36 -2.23 -15.26 -17.29
C PRO A 36 -2.33 -16.24 -18.48
N LYS A 37 -2.36 -17.55 -18.20
CA LYS A 37 -2.50 -18.62 -19.22
C LYS A 37 -3.82 -18.54 -20.01
N ASN A 38 -4.88 -18.04 -19.40
CA ASN A 38 -6.23 -17.99 -19.99
C ASN A 38 -6.60 -16.61 -20.54
N LEU A 39 -5.78 -15.59 -20.27
CA LEU A 39 -6.07 -14.20 -20.62
C LEU A 39 -6.27 -14.01 -22.13
N ASN A 40 -5.37 -14.56 -22.96
CA ASN A 40 -5.47 -14.46 -24.42
C ASN A 40 -6.75 -15.11 -24.96
N SER A 41 -7.15 -16.26 -24.40
CA SER A 41 -8.40 -16.93 -24.77
C SER A 41 -9.62 -16.10 -24.36
N HIS A 42 -9.61 -15.55 -23.14
CA HIS A 42 -10.67 -14.67 -22.63
C HIS A 42 -10.86 -13.45 -23.54
N MET A 43 -9.77 -12.73 -23.84
CA MET A 43 -9.80 -11.55 -24.70
C MET A 43 -10.19 -11.88 -26.14
N SER A 44 -9.74 -13.03 -26.67
CA SER A 44 -10.13 -13.50 -28.01
C SER A 44 -11.62 -13.77 -28.13
N LYS A 45 -12.25 -14.36 -27.10
CA LYS A 45 -13.71 -14.57 -27.05
C LYS A 45 -14.48 -13.25 -27.02
N LYS A 46 -13.90 -12.19 -26.45
CA LYS A 46 -14.45 -10.83 -26.48
C LYS A 46 -14.16 -10.06 -27.78
N GLY A 47 -13.48 -10.67 -28.75
CA GLY A 47 -13.20 -10.09 -30.07
C GLY A 47 -11.92 -9.26 -30.16
N PHE A 48 -10.98 -9.45 -29.23
CA PHE A 48 -9.68 -8.78 -29.23
C PHE A 48 -8.55 -9.69 -29.71
N SER A 49 -7.48 -9.10 -30.23
CA SER A 49 -6.24 -9.78 -30.60
C SER A 49 -5.09 -9.29 -29.72
N PRO A 50 -4.25 -10.19 -29.17
CA PRO A 50 -3.05 -9.80 -28.46
C PRO A 50 -1.97 -9.29 -29.43
N MET A 51 -1.26 -8.25 -29.02
CA MET A 51 -0.08 -7.69 -29.68
C MET A 51 1.00 -7.52 -28.61
N PRO A 52 1.94 -8.47 -28.49
CA PRO A 52 3.02 -8.37 -27.52
C PRO A 52 4.02 -7.29 -27.92
N TYR A 53 4.54 -6.55 -26.94
CA TYR A 53 5.61 -5.58 -27.12
C TYR A 53 6.45 -5.48 -25.84
N TYR A 54 7.55 -4.75 -25.91
CA TYR A 54 8.42 -4.48 -24.77
C TYR A 54 8.22 -3.04 -24.31
N VAL A 55 7.93 -2.84 -23.03
CA VAL A 55 7.86 -1.48 -22.43
C VAL A 55 9.28 -0.92 -22.29
N ASN A 56 10.22 -1.79 -21.95
CA ASN A 56 11.66 -1.57 -21.91
C ASN A 56 12.35 -2.92 -22.20
N ASP A 57 13.69 -2.98 -22.09
CA ASP A 57 14.47 -4.17 -22.43
C ASP A 57 14.10 -5.43 -21.62
N THR A 58 13.39 -5.30 -20.49
CA THR A 58 13.11 -6.41 -19.56
C THR A 58 11.62 -6.71 -19.38
N ILE A 59 10.74 -5.72 -19.53
CA ILE A 59 9.31 -5.83 -19.23
C ILE A 59 8.52 -6.10 -20.52
N LYS A 60 7.92 -7.30 -20.59
CA LYS A 60 6.98 -7.68 -21.65
C LYS A 60 5.59 -7.18 -21.30
N ALA A 61 4.98 -6.48 -22.25
CA ALA A 61 3.58 -6.09 -22.20
C ALA A 61 2.79 -6.77 -23.34
N THR A 62 1.48 -6.83 -23.17
CA THR A 62 0.55 -7.25 -24.22
C THR A 62 -0.55 -6.22 -24.36
N ALA A 63 -0.62 -5.60 -25.54
CA ALA A 63 -1.72 -4.76 -25.95
C ALA A 63 -2.83 -5.63 -26.54
N PHE A 64 -4.08 -5.36 -26.21
CA PHE A 64 -5.25 -6.00 -26.80
C PHE A 64 -6.00 -5.02 -27.67
N ILE A 65 -5.99 -5.29 -28.98
CA ILE A 65 -6.58 -4.42 -30.01
C ILE A 65 -7.83 -5.09 -30.56
N ARG A 66 -8.83 -4.28 -30.92
CA ARG A 66 -10.09 -4.76 -31.49
C ARG A 66 -9.85 -5.43 -32.85
N LYS A 67 -10.41 -6.62 -33.08
CA LYS A 67 -10.41 -7.25 -34.42
C LYS A 67 -11.30 -6.43 -35.35
N SER A 68 -10.70 -5.71 -36.31
CA SER A 68 -11.45 -5.08 -37.41
C SER A 68 -11.73 -6.09 -38.51
N LYS A 69 -12.95 -6.09 -39.07
CA LYS A 69 -13.31 -6.89 -40.25
C LYS A 69 -12.94 -6.20 -41.57
N GLU A 70 -12.63 -4.91 -41.56
CA GLU A 70 -12.37 -4.14 -42.78
C GLU A 70 -10.88 -4.12 -43.14
N LYS A 71 -10.55 -4.50 -44.38
CA LYS A 71 -9.19 -4.41 -44.97
C LYS A 71 -8.65 -2.98 -45.10
N LYS A 72 -9.49 -1.96 -44.87
CA LYS A 72 -9.12 -0.53 -44.80
C LYS A 72 -9.28 -0.02 -43.37
N ALA A 73 -8.50 -0.59 -42.45
CA ALA A 73 -8.39 -0.07 -41.10
C ALA A 73 -7.76 1.33 -41.14
N THR A 74 -8.57 2.36 -40.93
CA THR A 74 -8.10 3.70 -40.59
C THR A 74 -7.25 3.62 -39.31
N LEU A 75 -6.21 4.46 -39.21
CA LEU A 75 -5.26 4.61 -38.08
C LEU A 75 -5.90 4.77 -36.67
N LEU A 76 -7.23 4.82 -36.57
CA LEU A 76 -7.98 4.83 -35.32
C LEU A 76 -8.24 3.42 -34.75
N SER A 77 -8.18 2.34 -35.54
CA SER A 77 -8.43 0.98 -35.05
C SER A 77 -7.26 0.33 -34.30
N ASN A 78 -6.08 0.95 -34.33
CA ASN A 78 -4.85 0.38 -33.75
C ASN A 78 -4.58 0.89 -32.33
N VAL A 79 -5.50 1.65 -31.73
CA VAL A 79 -5.35 2.09 -30.34
C VAL A 79 -5.61 0.88 -29.44
N PRO A 80 -4.66 0.52 -28.55
CA PRO A 80 -4.89 -0.54 -27.58
C PRO A 80 -6.08 -0.18 -26.70
N VAL A 81 -7.02 -1.12 -26.57
CA VAL A 81 -8.17 -0.92 -25.68
C VAL A 81 -7.77 -1.32 -24.26
N VAL A 82 -7.00 -2.41 -24.14
CA VAL A 82 -6.43 -2.84 -22.87
C VAL A 82 -4.95 -3.14 -23.03
N GLU A 83 -4.14 -2.67 -22.10
CA GLU A 83 -2.74 -3.07 -21.96
C GLU A 83 -2.54 -3.85 -20.68
N VAL A 84 -1.73 -4.90 -20.72
CA VAL A 84 -1.40 -5.72 -19.56
C VAL A 84 0.10 -5.91 -19.50
N PHE A 85 0.67 -5.68 -18.32
CA PHE A 85 2.04 -6.03 -18.00
C PHE A 85 2.14 -6.41 -16.53
N ASN A 86 3.23 -7.06 -16.15
CA ASN A 86 3.49 -7.47 -14.78
C ASN A 86 4.95 -7.12 -14.45
N ASP A 87 5.16 -6.66 -13.22
CA ASP A 87 6.47 -6.70 -12.57
C ASP A 87 6.48 -7.77 -11.46
N GLU A 88 7.61 -7.93 -10.77
CA GLU A 88 7.76 -8.98 -9.77
C GLU A 88 6.64 -9.01 -8.72
N GLN A 89 6.08 -7.84 -8.34
CA GLN A 89 5.16 -7.69 -7.21
C GLN A 89 3.75 -7.21 -7.60
N THR A 90 3.56 -6.70 -8.81
CA THR A 90 2.35 -5.99 -9.23
C THR A 90 1.95 -6.37 -10.65
N ASP A 91 0.66 -6.68 -10.81
CA ASP A 91 0.04 -6.78 -12.14
C ASP A 91 -0.59 -5.44 -12.51
N TYR A 92 -0.38 -5.01 -13.75
CA TYR A 92 -0.89 -3.76 -14.30
C TYR A 92 -1.85 -4.02 -15.45
N TYR A 93 -2.98 -3.33 -15.44
CA TYR A 93 -4.00 -3.39 -16.47
C TYR A 93 -4.50 -1.98 -16.78
N THR A 94 -4.30 -1.51 -17.99
CA THR A 94 -4.76 -0.18 -18.41
C THR A 94 -5.92 -0.32 -19.37
N LEU A 95 -7.06 0.32 -19.10
CA LEU A 95 -8.16 0.50 -20.05
C LEU A 95 -8.12 1.92 -20.60
N TYR A 96 -8.14 2.05 -21.92
CA TYR A 96 -8.19 3.35 -22.61
C TYR A 96 -9.60 3.65 -23.12
N LEU A 97 -10.07 4.86 -22.86
CA LEU A 97 -11.38 5.35 -23.25
C LEU A 97 -11.25 6.68 -24.00
N THR A 98 -12.13 6.92 -24.97
CA THR A 98 -12.18 8.19 -25.71
C THR A 98 -13.32 9.11 -25.26
N SER A 99 -14.28 8.58 -24.49
CA SER A 99 -15.49 9.29 -24.07
C SER A 99 -15.40 9.76 -22.63
N ALA A 100 -15.55 11.07 -22.40
CA ALA A 100 -15.62 11.64 -21.05
C ALA A 100 -16.85 11.13 -20.27
N LYS A 101 -17.96 10.88 -20.97
CA LYS A 101 -19.17 10.30 -20.35
C LYS A 101 -18.88 8.90 -19.82
N GLU A 102 -18.23 8.06 -20.64
CA GLU A 102 -17.89 6.68 -20.26
C GLU A 102 -16.89 6.65 -19.10
N TYR A 103 -15.93 7.58 -19.10
CA TYR A 103 -15.00 7.79 -18.00
C TYR A 103 -15.73 8.12 -16.68
N LEU A 104 -16.60 9.14 -16.67
CA LEU A 104 -17.33 9.55 -15.47
C LEU A 104 -18.28 8.46 -14.96
N GLU A 105 -18.94 7.75 -15.88
CA GLU A 105 -19.75 6.59 -15.53
C GLU A 105 -18.89 5.47 -14.90
N GLY A 106 -17.70 5.20 -15.45
CA GLY A 106 -16.75 4.23 -14.90
C GLY A 106 -16.33 4.60 -13.47
N CYS A 107 -15.94 5.85 -13.24
CA CYS A 107 -15.63 6.36 -11.91
C CYS A 107 -16.79 6.17 -10.92
N THR A 108 -18.02 6.43 -11.36
CA THR A 108 -19.23 6.24 -10.54
C THR A 108 -19.46 4.77 -10.22
N ARG A 109 -19.29 3.87 -11.20
CA ARG A 109 -19.44 2.43 -11.01
C ARG A 109 -18.37 1.83 -10.10
N LEU A 110 -17.14 2.35 -10.12
CA LEU A 110 -16.10 1.97 -9.15
C LEU A 110 -16.50 2.32 -7.71
N LYS A 111 -16.99 3.56 -7.46
CA LYS A 111 -17.50 3.95 -6.13
C LYS A 111 -18.65 3.03 -5.70
N ASN A 112 -19.61 2.78 -6.58
CA ASN A 112 -20.75 1.88 -6.30
C ASN A 112 -20.33 0.43 -6.08
N SER A 113 -19.18 0.01 -6.62
CA SER A 113 -18.59 -1.30 -6.40
C SER A 113 -17.79 -1.40 -5.10
N GLY A 114 -17.83 -0.38 -4.25
CA GLY A 114 -17.18 -0.35 -2.93
C GLY A 114 -15.69 -0.04 -2.97
N PHE A 115 -15.21 0.62 -4.03
CA PHE A 115 -13.88 1.23 -3.99
C PHE A 115 -13.90 2.52 -3.18
N TYR A 116 -12.93 2.66 -2.28
CA TYR A 116 -12.68 3.89 -1.52
C TYR A 116 -12.01 4.94 -2.40
N SER A 117 -12.52 6.17 -2.37
CA SER A 117 -11.93 7.34 -3.04
C SER A 117 -12.47 8.62 -2.40
N ASN A 118 -11.56 9.45 -1.89
CA ASN A 118 -11.89 10.76 -1.33
C ASN A 118 -11.84 11.89 -2.38
N ASP A 119 -11.41 11.57 -3.59
CA ASP A 119 -11.30 12.57 -4.65
C ASP A 119 -12.70 12.93 -5.17
N LYS A 120 -12.87 14.23 -5.48
CA LYS A 120 -14.04 14.71 -6.21
C LYS A 120 -13.96 14.20 -7.64
N LEU A 121 -15.12 13.81 -8.18
CA LEU A 121 -15.19 13.36 -9.56
C LEU A 121 -14.96 14.55 -10.49
N ASP A 122 -13.81 14.56 -11.17
CA ASP A 122 -13.45 15.54 -12.18
C ASP A 122 -12.81 14.85 -13.39
N THR A 123 -12.97 15.46 -14.56
CA THR A 123 -12.36 15.01 -15.82
C THR A 123 -10.98 15.61 -16.06
N ASN A 124 -10.57 16.63 -15.30
CA ASN A 124 -9.25 17.26 -15.43
C ASN A 124 -8.23 16.71 -14.41
N GLY A 125 -8.69 16.20 -13.27
CA GLY A 125 -7.86 15.59 -12.23
C GLY A 125 -7.58 14.09 -12.42
N SER A 126 -6.58 13.59 -11.69
CA SER A 126 -6.35 12.16 -11.48
C SER A 126 -7.09 11.73 -10.21
N ILE A 127 -7.89 10.67 -10.33
CA ILE A 127 -8.69 10.10 -9.25
C ILE A 127 -8.11 8.74 -8.88
N VAL A 128 -7.93 8.50 -7.59
CA VAL A 128 -7.46 7.21 -7.08
C VAL A 128 -8.61 6.47 -6.41
N PHE A 129 -8.75 5.20 -6.78
CA PHE A 129 -9.69 4.26 -6.18
C PHE A 129 -8.92 3.13 -5.54
N GLN A 130 -9.26 2.75 -4.32
CA GLN A 130 -8.59 1.67 -3.59
C GLN A 130 -9.61 0.65 -3.09
N LYS A 131 -9.31 -0.63 -3.26
CA LYS A 131 -10.08 -1.72 -2.68
C LYS A 131 -9.20 -2.94 -2.56
N ASN A 132 -9.08 -3.46 -1.34
CA ASN A 132 -8.20 -4.58 -1.05
C ASN A 132 -6.75 -4.32 -1.53
N ASN A 133 -6.17 -5.28 -2.27
CA ASN A 133 -4.86 -5.17 -2.91
C ASN A 133 -4.88 -4.51 -4.31
N ILE A 134 -5.99 -3.83 -4.66
CA ILE A 134 -6.17 -3.18 -5.95
C ILE A 134 -6.20 -1.66 -5.76
N VAL A 135 -5.42 -0.96 -6.57
CA VAL A 135 -5.47 0.49 -6.74
C VAL A 135 -5.79 0.79 -8.20
N ILE A 136 -6.73 1.68 -8.47
CA ILE A 136 -7.04 2.15 -9.82
C ILE A 136 -6.79 3.65 -9.89
N HIS A 137 -5.88 4.05 -10.77
CA HIS A 137 -5.66 5.45 -11.14
C HIS A 137 -6.51 5.75 -12.38
N ALA A 138 -7.47 6.65 -12.23
CA ALA A 138 -8.31 7.12 -13.31
C ALA A 138 -7.91 8.56 -13.67
N GLY A 139 -7.69 8.85 -14.95
CA GLY A 139 -7.31 10.20 -15.35
C GLY A 139 -7.25 10.39 -16.85
N ARG A 140 -6.77 11.57 -17.29
CA ARG A 140 -6.46 11.79 -18.69
C ARG A 140 -5.12 11.16 -19.03
N ASP A 141 -5.09 10.44 -20.15
CA ASP A 141 -3.83 10.00 -20.72
C ASP A 141 -3.26 11.14 -21.57
N THR A 142 -2.06 11.58 -21.22
CA THR A 142 -1.29 12.59 -21.96
C THR A 142 -0.10 11.97 -22.69
N THR A 143 0.15 10.67 -22.52
CA THR A 143 1.33 9.97 -23.06
C THR A 143 1.14 9.54 -24.51
N THR A 144 -0.11 9.33 -24.93
CA THR A 144 -0.45 9.05 -26.33
C THR A 144 -0.76 10.37 -27.06
N GLU A 145 -0.36 10.50 -28.32
CA GLU A 145 -0.67 11.66 -29.19
C GLU A 145 -2.20 11.91 -29.35
N LYS A 146 -3.05 11.05 -28.78
CA LYS A 146 -4.50 11.15 -28.77
C LYS A 146 -4.99 11.46 -27.36
N LYS A 147 -5.67 12.60 -27.21
CA LYS A 147 -6.38 13.00 -25.98
C LYS A 147 -7.40 11.91 -25.62
N GLY A 148 -7.21 11.26 -24.47
CA GLY A 148 -8.10 10.21 -23.98
C GLY A 148 -8.16 10.15 -22.46
N PHE A 149 -8.94 9.21 -21.96
CA PHE A 149 -9.04 8.86 -20.55
C PHE A 149 -8.48 7.45 -20.34
N SER A 150 -7.96 7.18 -19.16
CA SER A 150 -7.46 5.86 -18.80
C SER A 150 -7.89 5.46 -17.40
N PHE A 151 -7.99 4.15 -17.20
CA PHE A 151 -8.04 3.50 -15.90
C PHE A 151 -6.86 2.55 -15.81
N LEU A 152 -5.85 2.89 -15.01
CA LEU A 152 -4.72 2.04 -14.68
C LEU A 152 -5.00 1.29 -13.38
N LEU A 153 -5.34 0.01 -13.51
CA LEU A 153 -5.47 -0.91 -12.39
C LEU A 153 -4.11 -1.51 -12.05
N GLN A 154 -3.71 -1.35 -10.79
CA GLN A 154 -2.55 -1.98 -10.17
C GLN A 154 -3.04 -3.00 -9.15
N LYS A 155 -2.67 -4.26 -9.31
CA LYS A 155 -3.01 -5.34 -8.38
C LYS A 155 -1.74 -5.87 -7.75
N LYS A 156 -1.52 -5.54 -6.49
CA LYS A 156 -0.35 -6.01 -5.74
C LYS A 156 -0.54 -7.45 -5.31
N LYS A 157 0.52 -8.26 -5.40
CA LYS A 157 0.51 -9.64 -4.90
C LYS A 157 0.46 -9.62 -3.38
N MET A 158 -0.51 -10.34 -2.82
CA MET A 158 -0.61 -10.49 -1.37
C MET A 158 0.57 -11.32 -0.87
N PRO A 159 1.29 -10.89 0.17
CA PRO A 159 2.31 -11.71 0.80
C PRO A 159 1.69 -13.00 1.34
N ALA A 160 2.47 -14.07 1.40
CA ALA A 160 2.07 -15.26 2.12
C ALA A 160 2.14 -15.01 3.65
N PRO A 161 1.28 -15.64 4.48
CA PRO A 161 1.27 -15.41 5.91
C PRO A 161 2.62 -15.61 6.61
N ASP A 162 3.44 -16.55 6.12
CA ASP A 162 4.77 -16.85 6.63
C ASP A 162 5.85 -15.84 6.21
N GLN A 163 5.53 -14.90 5.33
CA GLN A 163 6.41 -13.80 4.93
C GLN A 163 6.30 -12.57 5.84
N VAL A 164 5.31 -12.51 6.74
CA VAL A 164 5.14 -11.41 7.70
C VAL A 164 5.55 -11.90 9.10
N LYS A 165 6.84 -11.74 9.43
CA LYS A 165 7.40 -12.23 10.70
C LYS A 165 7.96 -11.11 11.56
N PHE A 166 8.60 -10.13 10.92
CA PHE A 166 9.24 -9.02 11.59
C PHE A 166 8.47 -7.73 11.35
N ALA A 167 8.72 -6.74 12.21
CA ALA A 167 8.06 -5.44 12.11
C ALA A 167 8.34 -4.73 10.77
N GLU A 168 9.54 -4.92 10.20
CA GLU A 168 9.90 -4.37 8.88
C GLU A 168 9.09 -4.98 7.74
N ASP A 169 8.56 -6.20 7.89
CA ASP A 169 7.72 -6.84 6.87
C ASP A 169 6.38 -6.12 6.72
N LEU A 170 5.99 -5.33 7.72
CA LEU A 170 4.80 -4.49 7.63
C LEU A 170 4.96 -3.34 6.63
N LEU A 171 6.19 -2.94 6.27
CA LEU A 171 6.44 -1.86 5.31
C LEU A 171 5.90 -2.16 3.90
N GLN A 172 5.68 -3.43 3.56
CA GLN A 172 5.12 -3.80 2.26
C GLN A 172 3.64 -3.39 2.10
N PHE A 173 2.93 -3.10 3.20
CA PHE A 173 1.51 -2.74 3.16
C PHE A 173 1.32 -1.24 2.92
N THR A 174 1.34 -0.85 1.65
CA THR A 174 1.40 0.57 1.25
C THR A 174 0.10 1.38 1.39
N SER A 175 -0.99 0.79 1.87
CA SER A 175 -2.24 1.52 2.14
C SER A 175 -3.13 0.81 3.16
N HIS A 176 -4.08 1.55 3.72
CA HIS A 176 -5.10 1.02 4.64
C HIS A 176 -5.90 -0.13 4.02
N GLU A 177 -6.36 0.02 2.77
CA GLU A 177 -7.15 -1.02 2.09
C GLU A 177 -6.34 -2.32 1.90
N TYR A 178 -5.02 -2.18 1.69
CA TYR A 178 -4.15 -3.33 1.54
C TYR A 178 -3.92 -4.06 2.88
N LEU A 179 -3.75 -3.30 3.98
CA LEU A 179 -3.74 -3.86 5.34
C LEU A 179 -5.03 -4.60 5.68
N VAL A 180 -6.18 -3.98 5.41
CA VAL A 180 -7.50 -4.56 5.67
C VAL A 180 -7.71 -5.85 4.89
N ALA A 181 -7.24 -5.94 3.65
CA ALA A 181 -7.35 -7.16 2.86
C ALA A 181 -6.53 -8.32 3.40
N PHE A 182 -5.36 -8.06 3.99
CA PHE A 182 -4.51 -9.10 4.56
C PHE A 182 -4.95 -9.50 5.97
N PHE A 183 -5.08 -8.53 6.87
CA PHE A 183 -5.33 -8.78 8.30
C PHE A 183 -6.83 -8.82 8.65
N GLY A 184 -7.70 -8.33 7.76
CA GLY A 184 -9.15 -8.25 7.98
C GLY A 184 -9.59 -6.95 8.68
N SER A 185 -10.76 -6.45 8.30
CA SER A 185 -11.34 -5.19 8.81
C SER A 185 -11.66 -5.17 10.32
N ARG A 186 -11.70 -6.34 10.96
CA ARG A 186 -11.81 -6.45 12.42
C ARG A 186 -10.52 -6.06 13.12
N ASN A 187 -9.38 -6.34 12.49
CA ASN A 187 -8.05 -6.18 13.05
C ASN A 187 -7.37 -4.87 12.65
N VAL A 188 -7.92 -4.12 11.68
CA VAL A 188 -7.35 -2.85 11.22
C VAL A 188 -8.39 -1.75 11.40
N LYS A 189 -8.02 -0.66 12.07
CA LYS A 189 -8.88 0.51 12.31
C LYS A 189 -8.23 1.79 11.80
N LYS A 190 -9.06 2.71 11.30
CA LYS A 190 -8.64 4.10 11.03
C LYS A 190 -8.65 4.85 12.36
N ASP A 191 -7.64 5.66 12.61
CA ASP A 191 -7.54 6.48 13.82
C ASP A 191 -6.73 7.76 13.55
N VAL A 192 -6.58 8.59 14.57
CA VAL A 192 -5.71 9.77 14.55
C VAL A 192 -4.64 9.61 15.61
N TYR A 193 -3.39 9.85 15.22
CA TYR A 193 -2.23 9.80 16.10
C TYR A 193 -1.86 11.22 16.55
N TYR A 194 -1.65 11.40 17.87
CA TYR A 194 -1.17 12.65 18.45
C TYR A 194 0.36 12.63 18.54
N PHE A 195 1.04 13.47 17.75
CA PHE A 195 2.47 13.74 17.92
C PHE A 195 2.70 14.79 19.00
N SER A 196 1.82 15.78 19.04
CA SER A 196 1.78 16.84 20.05
C SER A 196 0.33 17.32 20.22
N GLU A 197 0.11 18.31 21.08
CA GLU A 197 -1.21 18.94 21.23
C GLU A 197 -1.72 19.58 19.93
N THR A 198 -0.81 19.97 19.03
CA THR A 198 -1.13 20.70 17.79
C THR A 198 -0.92 19.87 16.54
N GLU A 199 -0.20 18.75 16.62
CA GLU A 199 0.13 17.91 15.48
C GLU A 199 -0.60 16.57 15.53
N LEU A 200 -1.57 16.44 14.62
CA LEU A 200 -2.37 15.23 14.41
C LEU A 200 -2.05 14.63 13.05
N LYS A 201 -2.01 13.31 12.99
CA LYS A 201 -1.85 12.57 11.73
C LYS A 201 -2.90 11.48 11.59
N GLN A 202 -3.50 11.38 10.41
CA GLN A 202 -4.35 10.23 10.08
C GLN A 202 -3.50 8.95 10.03
N CYS A 203 -3.96 7.91 10.71
CA CYS A 203 -3.23 6.67 10.84
C CYS A 203 -4.11 5.44 10.67
N SER A 204 -3.47 4.28 10.65
CA SER A 204 -4.16 3.00 10.76
C SER A 204 -3.54 2.16 11.85
N VAL A 205 -4.38 1.63 12.74
CA VAL A 205 -3.96 0.79 13.87
C VAL A 205 -4.27 -0.65 13.53
N LEU A 206 -3.22 -1.46 13.43
CA LEU A 206 -3.27 -2.92 13.32
C LEU A 206 -3.34 -3.52 14.73
N PHE A 207 -4.21 -4.50 14.94
CA PHE A 207 -4.50 -5.18 16.20
C PHE A 207 -4.59 -4.22 17.41
N PRO A 208 -5.52 -3.25 17.38
CA PRO A 208 -5.63 -2.23 18.42
C PRO A 208 -5.82 -2.85 19.81
N ASN A 209 -5.15 -2.27 20.81
CA ASN A 209 -5.15 -2.69 22.22
C ASN A 209 -4.71 -4.15 22.44
N THR A 210 -3.79 -4.65 21.61
CA THR A 210 -3.17 -5.97 21.78
C THR A 210 -1.65 -5.87 21.77
N GLU A 211 -0.99 -6.92 22.26
CA GLU A 211 0.47 -7.09 22.18
C GLU A 211 1.02 -7.13 20.73
N GLN A 212 0.19 -7.19 19.69
CA GLN A 212 0.62 -7.11 18.29
C GLN A 212 0.27 -5.76 17.66
N GLN A 213 0.01 -4.73 18.46
CA GLN A 213 -0.36 -3.42 17.94
C GLN A 213 0.75 -2.82 17.07
N ALA A 214 0.40 -2.33 15.89
CA ALA A 214 1.28 -1.52 15.05
C ALA A 214 0.50 -0.34 14.47
N ILE A 215 1.10 0.85 14.50
CA ILE A 215 0.44 2.08 14.03
C ILE A 215 1.13 2.54 12.76
N PHE A 216 0.38 2.61 11.67
CA PHE A 216 0.83 3.09 10.36
C PHE A 216 0.51 4.56 10.23
N ILE A 217 1.55 5.40 10.13
CA ILE A 217 1.41 6.82 9.87
C ILE A 217 1.55 7.04 8.37
N TRP A 218 0.53 7.60 7.74
CA TRP A 218 0.47 7.78 6.30
C TRP A 218 1.05 9.13 5.88
N LYS A 219 1.75 9.14 4.75
CA LYS A 219 2.22 10.36 4.08
C LYS A 219 1.08 11.03 3.31
N ASP A 220 0.24 10.24 2.64
CA ASP A 220 -1.02 10.71 2.04
C ASP A 220 -2.16 10.40 3.02
N GLU A 221 -2.48 11.38 3.85
CA GLU A 221 -3.50 11.28 4.92
C GLU A 221 -4.93 11.17 4.37
N ASP A 222 -5.19 11.79 3.21
CA ASP A 222 -6.52 11.75 2.58
C ASP A 222 -6.82 10.36 2.02
N LYS A 223 -5.81 9.73 1.39
CA LYS A 223 -5.95 8.41 0.77
C LYS A 223 -5.54 7.28 1.70
N LEU A 224 -4.99 7.58 2.88
CA LEU A 224 -4.42 6.61 3.84
C LEU A 224 -3.46 5.65 3.13
N SER A 225 -2.52 6.22 2.39
CA SER A 225 -1.58 5.50 1.55
C SER A 225 -0.19 6.12 1.61
N GLN A 226 0.81 5.35 1.18
CA GLN A 226 2.24 5.67 1.30
C GLN A 226 2.66 5.81 2.76
N ILE A 227 3.42 4.85 3.27
CA ILE A 227 3.87 4.88 4.67
C ILE A 227 4.85 6.04 4.84
N SER A 228 4.61 6.89 5.85
CA SER A 228 5.63 7.80 6.37
C SER A 228 6.54 7.03 7.33
N TYR A 229 5.95 6.37 8.33
CA TYR A 229 6.61 5.44 9.24
C TYR A 229 5.60 4.56 9.97
N ILE A 230 6.08 3.48 10.57
CA ILE A 230 5.31 2.59 11.45
C ILE A 230 5.82 2.78 12.88
N VAL A 231 4.90 2.87 13.84
CA VAL A 231 5.20 2.92 15.26
C VAL A 231 4.80 1.60 15.92
N ILE A 232 5.75 0.99 16.61
CA ILE A 232 5.57 -0.18 17.47
C ILE A 232 5.76 0.27 18.91
N SER A 233 4.71 0.12 19.72
CA SER A 233 4.72 0.53 21.13
C SER A 233 3.74 -0.31 21.95
N GLY A 234 4.01 -0.41 23.25
CA GLY A 234 3.08 -0.90 24.26
C GLY A 234 2.19 0.21 24.86
N ILE A 235 2.36 1.46 24.44
CA ILE A 235 1.58 2.62 24.89
C ILE A 235 0.94 3.26 23.66
N SER A 236 -0.37 3.51 23.71
CA SER A 236 -1.13 3.98 22.55
C SER A 236 -1.51 5.46 22.71
N PRO A 237 -0.92 6.38 21.95
CA PRO A 237 -1.30 7.79 21.94
C PRO A 237 -2.39 8.09 20.88
N ALA A 238 -3.23 7.13 20.49
CA ALA A 238 -4.29 7.32 19.50
C ALA A 238 -5.64 7.70 20.16
N VAL A 239 -6.52 8.45 19.45
CA VAL A 239 -7.80 8.96 20.00
C VAL A 239 -8.65 7.82 20.59
N ASN A 240 -8.82 6.74 19.84
CA ASN A 240 -9.72 5.66 20.27
C ASN A 240 -9.08 4.69 21.28
N SER A 241 -7.79 4.84 21.56
CA SER A 241 -7.12 4.14 22.67
C SER A 241 -7.27 4.83 24.03
N SER A 242 -7.90 6.02 24.09
CA SER A 242 -8.21 6.71 25.36
C SER A 242 -9.10 5.91 26.33
N SER A 243 -9.73 4.83 25.86
CA SER A 243 -10.48 3.87 26.70
C SER A 243 -9.60 2.79 27.34
N TYR A 244 -8.33 2.67 26.95
CA TYR A 244 -7.37 1.71 27.49
C TYR A 244 -6.28 2.44 28.28
N GLN A 245 -6.44 2.52 29.61
CA GLN A 245 -5.43 3.05 30.54
C GLN A 245 -4.30 2.05 30.86
N GLY A 246 -4.26 0.89 30.19
CA GLY A 246 -3.21 -0.10 30.36
C GLY A 246 -2.00 0.20 29.49
N SER A 247 -0.79 -0.01 30.03
CA SER A 247 0.34 -0.34 29.16
C SER A 247 0.07 -1.73 28.60
N VAL A 248 -0.02 -1.86 27.28
CA VAL A 248 0.03 -3.16 26.62
C VAL A 248 1.40 -3.73 26.96
N SER A 249 1.41 -4.71 27.86
CA SER A 249 2.61 -5.45 28.23
C SER A 249 3.25 -6.04 26.99
N GLN A 250 4.50 -5.66 26.74
CA GLN A 250 5.44 -6.25 25.77
C GLN A 250 4.86 -6.50 24.36
N ASN A 251 5.05 -5.51 23.48
CA ASN A 251 4.73 -5.67 22.07
C ASN A 251 5.55 -6.83 21.44
N LYS A 252 4.88 -7.76 20.76
CA LYS A 252 5.44 -8.97 20.17
C LYS A 252 6.16 -8.75 18.84
N TRP A 253 6.01 -7.58 18.22
CA TRP A 253 6.78 -7.26 17.02
C TRP A 253 8.26 -7.15 17.37
N THR A 254 9.05 -7.97 16.70
CA THR A 254 10.52 -7.94 16.76
C THR A 254 11.05 -7.44 15.42
N LEU A 255 12.18 -6.74 15.45
CA LEU A 255 12.88 -6.31 14.26
C LEU A 255 13.79 -7.44 13.76
N ARG A 256 14.17 -7.40 12.48
CA ARG A 256 15.05 -8.41 11.87
C ARG A 256 16.43 -8.47 12.54
N ASN A 257 16.90 -7.34 13.06
CA ASN A 257 18.13 -7.26 13.83
C ASN A 257 17.96 -7.70 15.30
N GLY A 258 16.76 -8.08 15.72
CA GLY A 258 16.48 -8.56 17.07
C GLY A 258 16.04 -7.47 18.06
N ILE A 259 15.91 -6.20 17.66
CA ILE A 259 15.35 -5.16 18.55
C ILE A 259 13.88 -5.48 18.87
N TYR A 260 13.48 -5.33 20.13
CA TYR A 260 12.10 -5.51 20.58
C TYR A 260 11.73 -4.52 21.68
N SER A 261 10.43 -4.34 21.92
CA SER A 261 9.93 -3.46 22.98
C SER A 261 10.32 -3.99 24.36
N SER A 262 10.80 -3.13 25.25
CA SER A 262 11.37 -3.49 26.56
C SER A 262 12.78 -4.09 26.54
N MET A 263 13.46 -4.12 25.40
CA MET A 263 14.90 -4.41 25.33
C MET A 263 15.67 -3.41 26.20
N SER A 264 16.59 -3.89 27.05
CA SER A 264 17.40 -3.02 27.90
C SER A 264 18.43 -2.23 27.09
N VAL A 265 18.87 -1.08 27.60
CA VAL A 265 19.96 -0.31 26.96
C VAL A 265 21.25 -1.11 26.87
N LYS A 266 21.52 -2.02 27.81
CA LYS A 266 22.67 -2.93 27.76
C LYS A 266 22.59 -3.89 26.56
N GLU A 267 21.46 -4.57 26.38
CA GLU A 267 21.25 -5.46 25.23
C GLU A 267 21.32 -4.68 23.91
N LEU A 268 20.77 -3.47 23.87
CA LEU A 268 20.84 -2.60 22.70
C LEU A 268 22.27 -2.16 22.38
N TRP A 269 23.08 -1.88 23.41
CA TRP A 269 24.51 -1.56 23.28
C TRP A 269 25.31 -2.74 22.73
N ASP A 270 25.08 -3.95 23.28
CA ASP A 270 25.69 -5.19 22.81
C ASP A 270 25.31 -5.45 21.34
N LEU A 271 24.03 -5.27 20.99
CA LEU A 271 23.52 -5.47 19.63
C LEU A 271 24.11 -4.46 18.64
N ASN A 272 24.24 -3.19 19.04
CA ASN A 272 24.83 -2.16 18.22
C ASN A 272 26.34 -2.40 17.96
N GLY A 273 27.00 -3.18 18.82
CA GLY A 273 28.44 -3.46 18.73
C GLY A 273 29.32 -2.24 19.04
N GLY A 274 28.76 -1.25 19.73
CA GLY A 274 29.44 0.00 20.05
C GLY A 274 28.54 0.97 20.79
N ASP A 275 29.16 1.96 21.43
CA ASP A 275 28.44 2.98 22.18
C ASP A 275 27.55 3.82 21.26
N PHE A 276 26.42 4.27 21.80
CA PHE A 276 25.51 5.17 21.14
C PHE A 276 25.03 6.22 22.13
N SER A 277 24.65 7.37 21.61
CA SER A 277 24.15 8.47 22.40
C SER A 277 22.65 8.62 22.27
N PHE A 278 22.01 9.21 23.26
CA PHE A 278 20.60 9.59 23.23
C PHE A 278 20.39 10.92 23.96
N HIS A 279 19.25 11.54 23.73
CA HIS A 279 18.90 12.82 24.34
C HIS A 279 18.48 12.64 25.81
N GLY A 280 18.97 13.48 26.71
CA GLY A 280 18.52 13.50 28.11
C GLY A 280 17.32 14.45 28.33
N ARG A 281 16.92 14.65 29.59
CA ARG A 281 15.70 15.38 29.96
C ARG A 281 15.70 16.85 29.58
N GLN A 282 16.87 17.46 29.42
CA GLN A 282 16.99 18.87 29.03
C GLN A 282 16.79 19.09 27.52
N SER A 283 16.73 18.02 26.73
CA SER A 283 16.45 18.11 25.30
C SER A 283 14.95 18.05 25.00
N GLU A 284 14.51 18.77 23.98
CA GLU A 284 13.15 18.66 23.43
C GLU A 284 12.84 17.25 22.88
N TYR A 285 13.88 16.48 22.55
CA TYR A 285 13.77 15.09 22.06
C TYR A 285 14.10 14.07 23.16
N SER A 286 13.80 14.38 24.41
CA SER A 286 14.12 13.59 25.60
C SER A 286 13.95 12.07 25.38
N PHE A 287 15.01 11.33 25.71
CA PHE A 287 15.17 9.88 25.58
C PHE A 287 15.15 9.31 24.15
N MET A 288 15.09 10.14 23.12
CA MET A 288 15.20 9.69 21.73
C MET A 288 16.65 9.41 21.35
N VAL A 289 16.87 8.35 20.58
CA VAL A 289 18.17 8.02 19.98
C VAL A 289 18.30 8.78 18.64
N PRO A 290 19.30 9.69 18.49
CA PRO A 290 19.53 10.38 17.23
C PRO A 290 19.82 9.43 16.06
N PRO A 291 19.37 9.76 14.83
CA PRO A 291 19.65 8.97 13.63
C PRO A 291 21.12 9.06 13.17
N SER A 292 21.91 9.96 13.76
CA SER A 292 23.33 10.14 13.45
C SER A 292 24.25 9.15 14.16
N ASN A 293 23.73 8.36 15.11
CA ASN A 293 24.49 7.28 15.75
C ASN A 293 24.91 6.23 14.72
N LYS A 294 26.05 5.59 14.96
CA LYS A 294 26.65 4.57 14.10
C LYS A 294 26.81 3.26 14.86
N GLY A 295 26.97 2.17 14.10
CA GLY A 295 27.15 0.83 14.63
C GLY A 295 26.47 -0.19 13.72
N ASN A 296 26.10 -1.34 14.29
CA ASN A 296 25.38 -2.39 13.57
C ASN A 296 23.89 -2.05 13.35
N ILE A 297 23.34 -1.11 14.13
CA ILE A 297 21.95 -0.68 13.99
C ILE A 297 21.88 0.54 13.08
N ASP A 298 21.02 0.49 12.06
CA ASP A 298 20.72 1.63 11.19
C ASP A 298 19.68 2.54 11.87
N PHE A 299 20.16 3.50 12.66
CA PHE A 299 19.29 4.45 13.36
C PHE A 299 18.60 5.47 12.43
N GLN A 300 18.96 5.53 11.13
CA GLN A 300 18.22 6.36 10.17
C GLN A 300 16.88 5.68 9.84
N LYS A 301 16.90 4.36 9.65
CA LYS A 301 15.70 3.56 9.38
C LYS A 301 14.93 3.17 10.65
N THR A 302 15.64 3.00 11.76
CA THR A 302 15.06 2.61 13.05
C THR A 302 15.19 3.74 14.08
N GLY A 303 14.11 4.47 14.31
CA GLY A 303 14.02 5.41 15.42
C GLY A 303 13.69 4.69 16.72
N LEU A 304 14.39 5.02 17.81
CA LEU A 304 14.13 4.45 19.14
C LEU A 304 13.90 5.56 20.15
N THR A 305 12.92 5.35 21.03
CA THR A 305 12.74 6.16 22.25
C THR A 305 12.87 5.26 23.46
N LEU A 306 13.69 5.69 24.40
CA LEU A 306 13.97 4.97 25.62
C LEU A 306 13.03 5.42 26.75
N GLY A 307 12.79 4.52 27.70
CA GLY A 307 12.15 4.77 28.97
C GLY A 307 13.11 4.43 30.11
N CYS A 308 12.74 4.81 31.32
CA CYS A 308 13.55 4.58 32.51
C CYS A 308 12.66 4.19 33.69
N LEU A 309 13.02 3.12 34.40
CA LEU A 309 12.34 2.72 35.64
C LEU A 309 13.04 3.36 36.84
N ASN A 310 12.28 4.11 37.65
CA ASN A 310 12.76 4.69 38.92
C ASN A 310 13.99 5.61 38.81
N CYS A 311 14.15 6.31 37.68
CA CYS A 311 15.33 7.15 37.44
C CYS A 311 15.14 8.61 37.89
N ASN A 312 14.08 8.90 38.64
CA ASN A 312 13.80 10.24 39.16
C ASN A 312 14.99 10.72 40.01
N GLY A 313 15.50 11.92 39.71
CA GLY A 313 16.66 12.51 40.41
C GLY A 313 18.03 12.07 39.92
N SER A 314 18.13 11.25 38.86
CA SER A 314 19.42 10.96 38.23
C SER A 314 19.94 12.20 37.48
N ALA A 315 20.99 12.83 38.02
CA ALA A 315 21.66 13.97 37.42
C ALA A 315 22.30 13.65 36.05
N LEU A 316 22.65 12.38 35.81
CA LEU A 316 23.11 11.93 34.49
C LEU A 316 22.02 12.14 33.44
N LEU A 317 20.75 11.88 33.78
CA LEU A 317 19.63 12.05 32.87
C LEU A 317 19.25 13.51 32.65
N ASP A 318 19.73 14.42 33.49
CA ASP A 318 19.46 15.86 33.38
C ASP A 318 20.47 16.57 32.46
N GLN A 319 21.19 15.83 31.62
CA GLN A 319 22.05 16.36 30.57
C GLN A 319 21.29 16.49 29.24
N GLU A 320 21.84 17.23 28.28
CA GLU A 320 21.25 17.33 26.93
C GLU A 320 21.46 16.04 26.12
N LYS A 321 22.64 15.41 26.28
CA LYS A 321 23.06 14.22 25.54
C LYS A 321 23.83 13.27 26.47
N ILE A 322 23.52 11.98 26.38
CA ILE A 322 24.01 10.94 27.29
C ILE A 322 24.49 9.76 26.45
N ASN A 323 25.59 9.12 26.84
CA ASN A 323 26.05 7.89 26.19
C ASN A 323 25.49 6.65 26.89
N ALA A 324 25.19 5.60 26.13
CA ALA A 324 24.66 4.35 26.66
C ALA A 324 25.62 3.67 27.64
N SER A 325 26.94 3.78 27.41
CA SER A 325 27.96 3.31 28.34
C SER A 325 27.86 3.93 29.75
N GLU A 326 27.50 5.21 29.84
CA GLU A 326 27.33 5.91 31.12
C GLU A 326 26.10 5.39 31.87
N VAL A 327 24.99 5.16 31.16
CA VAL A 327 23.77 4.55 31.71
C VAL A 327 24.05 3.17 32.29
N ILE A 328 24.81 2.35 31.56
CA ILE A 328 25.19 1.00 31.98
C ILE A 328 26.08 1.06 33.23
N THR A 329 27.06 1.96 33.23
CA THR A 329 27.98 2.14 34.38
C THR A 329 27.24 2.59 35.64
N HIS A 330 26.26 3.48 35.49
CA HIS A 330 25.43 3.95 36.60
C HIS A 330 24.26 3.02 36.93
N SER A 331 24.17 1.86 36.28
CA SER A 331 23.12 0.84 36.50
C SER A 331 21.69 1.39 36.40
N LEU A 332 21.46 2.35 35.50
CA LEU A 332 20.13 2.91 35.28
C LEU A 332 19.28 1.91 34.48
N ALA A 333 18.08 1.63 34.98
CA ALA A 333 17.14 0.68 34.38
C ALA A 333 16.42 1.31 33.17
N MET A 334 17.14 1.50 32.08
CA MET A 334 16.63 2.02 30.82
C MET A 334 16.31 0.93 29.80
N TYR A 335 15.26 1.15 29.01
CA TYR A 335 14.73 0.18 28.06
C TYR A 335 14.04 0.84 26.86
N VAL A 336 13.88 0.12 25.75
CA VAL A 336 13.19 0.59 24.55
C VAL A 336 11.67 0.64 24.79
N VAL A 337 11.06 1.81 24.65
CA VAL A 337 9.60 1.97 24.81
C VAL A 337 8.90 2.07 23.45
N TYR A 338 9.47 2.88 22.55
CA TYR A 338 8.94 3.07 21.20
C TYR A 338 9.97 2.68 20.15
N ILE A 339 9.48 2.01 19.11
CA ILE A 339 10.26 1.73 17.90
C ILE A 339 9.52 2.34 16.72
N MET A 340 10.23 3.14 15.94
CA MET A 340 9.76 3.74 14.70
C MET A 340 10.52 3.14 13.53
N ILE A 341 9.80 2.65 12.53
CA ILE A 341 10.36 2.01 11.34
C ILE A 341 10.01 2.87 10.13
N ARG A 342 11.03 3.23 9.34
CA ARG A 342 10.89 4.04 8.12
C ARG A 342 11.09 3.17 6.87
N PRO A 343 10.40 3.48 5.75
CA PRO A 343 10.59 2.80 4.46
C PRO A 343 12.03 2.84 3.92
#